data_AF-A0A930N652-F1
#
_entry.id   AF-A0A930N652-F1
#
_cell.length_a   1.000
_cell.length_b   1.000
_cell.length_c   1.000
_cell.angle_alpha   90.00
_cell.angle_beta   90.00
_cell.angle_gamma   90.00
#
_symmetry.space_group_name_H-M   'P 1'
#
loop_
_entity.id
_entity.type
_entity.pdbx_description
1 polymer ?
#
loop_
_entity_poly.entity_id
_entity_poly.type
_entity_poly.pdbx_seq_one_letter_code
_entity_poly.pdbx_strand_id
1 'polypeptide(L)'
;SRRRIGRGPGSGLGGTSTRGHKGAKSRSGYKKKIGFEGGQMPLQRRVPKAGFKNINHKEYFAVNLSTLQKLAEKDNLTKIGIEELKAAGLTNGKQLVKVLGNGELKAKLEVSANAFSKTAEEAIKAVGGNTTII
;
A
#
# COMPACT_ATOMS: atom_id res chain seq x y z
N SER A 1 1.57 -29.91 -18.43
CA SER A 1 2.88 -30.55 -18.14
C SER A 1 3.91 -29.48 -17.80
N ARG A 2 4.83 -29.72 -16.85
CA ARG A 2 5.87 -28.74 -16.51
C ARG A 2 6.93 -28.72 -17.62
N ARG A 3 7.35 -27.52 -18.03
CA ARG A 3 8.44 -27.34 -19.01
C ARG A 3 9.72 -28.05 -18.55
N ARG A 4 10.23 -29.00 -19.34
CA ARG A 4 11.46 -29.78 -19.05
C ARG A 4 12.61 -29.25 -19.90
N ILE A 5 13.67 -28.77 -19.26
CA ILE A 5 14.85 -28.20 -19.92
C ILE A 5 15.85 -29.32 -20.24
N GLY A 6 16.55 -29.24 -21.37
CA GLY A 6 17.55 -30.23 -21.77
C GLY A 6 16.93 -31.55 -22.22
N ARG A 7 15.89 -31.51 -23.05
CA ARG A 7 15.19 -32.71 -23.59
C ARG A 7 15.20 -32.72 -25.13
N GLY A 8 16.39 -32.70 -25.71
CA GLY A 8 16.61 -32.83 -27.15
C GLY A 8 16.36 -31.54 -27.96
N PRO A 9 16.90 -31.44 -29.19
CA PRO A 9 16.80 -30.23 -30.01
C PRO A 9 15.36 -29.91 -30.44
N GLY A 10 14.53 -30.92 -30.72
CA GLY A 10 13.12 -30.73 -31.10
C GLY A 10 12.25 -30.07 -30.02
N SER A 11 12.71 -30.03 -28.76
CA SER A 11 12.03 -29.30 -27.68
C SER A 11 12.29 -27.79 -27.67
N GLY A 12 13.24 -27.29 -28.47
CA GLY A 12 13.72 -25.90 -28.42
C GLY A 12 14.51 -25.52 -27.16
N LEU A 13 14.60 -26.43 -26.18
CA LEU A 13 15.28 -26.24 -24.89
C LEU A 13 16.43 -27.24 -24.69
N GLY A 14 16.79 -27.97 -25.74
CA GLY A 14 17.94 -28.86 -25.80
C GLY A 14 19.27 -28.10 -25.91
N GLY A 15 20.37 -28.84 -26.12
CA GLY A 15 21.70 -28.27 -26.25
C GLY A 15 22.14 -27.54 -24.97
N THR A 16 22.35 -26.22 -25.05
CA THR A 16 22.83 -25.38 -23.93
C THR A 16 21.80 -25.17 -22.82
N SER A 17 20.64 -25.82 -22.90
CA SER A 17 19.65 -25.85 -21.80
C SER A 17 19.27 -24.45 -21.33
N THR A 18 19.02 -23.56 -22.30
CA THR A 18 18.65 -22.14 -22.14
C THR A 18 19.67 -21.25 -21.41
N ARG A 19 20.91 -21.71 -21.20
CA ARG A 19 21.95 -20.94 -20.51
C ARG A 19 22.95 -20.28 -21.44
N GLY A 20 22.85 -20.52 -22.75
CA GLY A 20 23.85 -20.10 -23.72
C GLY A 20 25.17 -20.86 -23.57
N HIS A 21 26.24 -20.34 -24.17
CA HIS A 21 27.56 -20.97 -24.09
C HIS A 21 28.28 -20.65 -22.76
N LYS A 22 29.57 -20.98 -22.69
CA LYS A 22 30.46 -20.83 -21.52
C LYS A 22 30.30 -19.48 -20.80
N GLY A 23 30.68 -19.44 -19.53
CA GLY A 23 30.70 -18.23 -18.71
C GLY A 23 30.11 -18.46 -17.32
N ALA A 24 30.29 -17.51 -16.40
CA ALA A 24 29.87 -17.66 -15.01
C ALA A 24 28.38 -18.00 -14.85
N LYS A 25 27.51 -17.38 -15.66
CA LYS A 25 26.04 -17.59 -15.63
C LYS A 25 25.61 -19.00 -16.08
N SER A 26 26.45 -19.70 -16.85
CA SER A 26 26.13 -21.05 -17.35
C SER A 26 26.44 -22.15 -16.32
N ARG A 27 27.30 -21.85 -15.34
CA ARG A 27 27.79 -22.84 -14.36
C ARG A 27 26.72 -23.19 -13.32
N SER A 28 26.79 -24.42 -12.83
CA SER A 28 25.94 -24.86 -11.72
C SER A 28 26.22 -24.01 -10.48
N GLY A 29 25.16 -23.65 -9.75
CA GLY A 29 25.28 -22.84 -8.53
C GLY A 29 25.47 -21.33 -8.73
N TYR A 30 25.49 -20.83 -9.98
CA TYR A 30 25.55 -19.38 -10.20
C TYR A 30 24.37 -18.65 -9.54
N LYS A 31 24.69 -17.61 -8.77
CA LYS A 31 23.73 -16.65 -8.23
C LYS A 31 24.20 -15.22 -8.51
N LYS A 32 23.30 -14.39 -9.00
CA LYS A 32 23.55 -12.94 -9.15
C LYS A 32 23.50 -12.29 -7.77
N LYS A 33 24.55 -11.56 -7.40
CA LYS A 33 24.52 -10.67 -6.22
C LYS A 33 23.68 -9.43 -6.55
N ILE A 34 22.61 -9.19 -5.80
CA ILE A 34 21.78 -7.99 -5.94
C ILE A 34 22.64 -6.79 -5.52
N GLY A 35 22.76 -5.79 -6.39
CA GLY A 35 23.62 -4.61 -6.17
C GLY A 35 25.07 -4.77 -6.63
N PHE A 36 25.45 -5.81 -7.38
CA PHE A 36 26.76 -5.90 -8.03
C PHE A 36 26.71 -5.35 -9.46
N GLU A 37 27.48 -4.30 -9.74
CA GLU A 37 27.53 -3.57 -11.03
C GLU A 37 28.80 -3.90 -11.85
N GLY A 38 29.38 -5.10 -11.68
CA GLY A 38 30.49 -5.57 -12.53
C GLY A 38 31.89 -5.07 -12.13
N GLY A 39 32.01 -4.36 -11.01
CA GLY A 39 33.29 -3.87 -10.46
C GLY A 39 33.24 -2.40 -10.04
N GLN A 40 32.31 -1.63 -10.62
CA GLN A 40 32.05 -0.26 -10.21
C GLN A 40 31.43 -0.20 -8.80
N MET A 41 31.66 0.92 -8.10
CA MET A 41 30.94 1.25 -6.87
C MET A 41 29.42 1.31 -7.15
N PRO A 42 28.62 0.47 -6.49
CA PRO A 42 27.20 0.35 -6.80
C PRO A 42 26.43 1.59 -6.35
N LEU A 43 25.29 1.86 -6.99
CA LEU A 43 24.48 3.05 -6.72
C LEU A 43 24.13 3.22 -5.23
N GLN A 44 23.77 2.13 -4.56
CA GLN A 44 23.46 2.10 -3.13
C GLN A 44 24.60 2.55 -2.20
N ARG A 45 25.85 2.60 -2.71
CA ARG A 45 27.02 3.14 -1.99
C ARG A 45 27.46 4.52 -2.51
N ARG A 46 27.13 4.86 -3.76
CA ARG A 46 27.43 6.17 -4.35
C ARG A 46 26.52 7.26 -3.79
N VAL A 47 25.25 6.93 -3.55
CA VAL A 47 24.26 7.88 -3.04
C VAL A 47 24.42 8.03 -1.52
N PRO A 48 24.53 9.27 -1.00
CA PRO A 48 24.60 9.49 0.45
C PRO A 48 23.30 9.08 1.13
N LYS A 49 23.39 8.62 2.38
CA LYS A 49 22.21 8.41 3.22
C LYS A 49 21.69 9.76 3.68
N ALA A 50 20.38 9.96 3.63
CA ALA A 50 19.74 11.21 4.02
C ALA A 50 18.53 10.96 4.93
N GLY A 51 18.22 11.96 5.78
CA GLY A 51 17.08 11.94 6.69
C GLY A 51 17.30 11.18 7.99
N PHE A 52 16.25 11.12 8.81
CA PHE A 52 16.18 10.38 10.06
C PHE A 52 14.77 9.81 10.26
N LYS A 53 14.62 8.79 11.11
CA LYS A 53 13.31 8.24 11.48
C LYS A 53 12.83 8.88 12.77
N ASN A 54 11.71 9.60 12.73
CA ASN A 54 11.09 10.18 13.94
C ASN A 54 10.56 9.07 14.86
N ILE A 55 11.00 9.06 16.13
CA ILE A 55 10.58 8.08 17.15
C ILE A 55 9.11 8.26 17.51
N ASN A 56 8.61 9.50 17.52
CA ASN A 56 7.25 9.84 17.93
C ASN A 56 6.30 9.95 16.73
N HIS A 57 6.64 9.33 15.58
CA HIS A 57 5.78 9.36 14.40
C HIS A 57 4.47 8.62 14.66
N LYS A 58 3.35 9.35 14.60
CA LYS A 58 2.00 8.77 14.65
C LYS A 58 1.51 8.55 13.22
N GLU A 59 1.38 7.28 12.84
CA GLU A 59 0.82 6.89 11.55
C GLU A 59 -0.71 6.85 11.64
N TYR A 60 -1.38 7.52 10.70
CA TYR A 60 -2.83 7.54 10.60
C TYR A 60 -3.29 6.76 9.37
N PHE A 61 -4.28 5.91 9.56
CA PHE A 61 -5.06 5.33 8.48
C PHE A 61 -5.99 6.40 7.89
N ALA A 62 -5.83 6.69 6.61
CA ALA A 62 -6.59 7.73 5.92
C ALA A 62 -7.94 7.18 5.41
N VAL A 63 -9.03 7.84 5.80
CA VAL A 63 -10.39 7.55 5.31
C VAL A 63 -10.94 8.78 4.61
N ASN A 64 -11.51 8.63 3.42
CA ASN A 64 -11.99 9.75 2.61
C ASN A 64 -13.51 9.96 2.73
N LEU A 65 -14.00 11.16 2.42
CA LEU A 65 -15.45 11.45 2.41
C LEU A 65 -16.23 10.52 1.46
N SER A 66 -15.67 10.24 0.27
CA SER A 66 -16.26 9.27 -0.67
C SER A 66 -16.43 7.87 -0.09
N THR A 67 -15.52 7.42 0.78
CA THR A 67 -15.64 6.12 1.44
C THR A 67 -16.69 6.14 2.53
N LEU A 68 -16.83 7.26 3.27
CA LEU A 68 -17.88 7.44 4.26
C LEU A 68 -19.27 7.48 3.62
N GLN A 69 -19.42 8.16 2.48
CA GLN A 69 -20.68 8.21 1.73
C GLN A 69 -21.11 6.81 1.29
N LYS A 70 -20.19 6.03 0.70
CA LYS A 70 -20.47 4.65 0.28
C LYS A 70 -20.85 3.75 1.45
N LEU A 71 -20.19 3.93 2.60
CA LEU A 71 -20.50 3.17 3.80
C LEU A 71 -21.89 3.52 4.34
N ALA A 72 -22.19 4.81 4.41
CA ALA A 72 -23.49 5.30 4.85
C ALA A 72 -24.63 4.77 3.95
N GLU A 73 -24.45 4.77 2.63
CA GLU A 73 -25.45 4.26 1.69
C GLU A 73 -25.62 2.73 1.78
N LYS A 74 -24.52 2.00 1.94
CA LYS A 74 -24.55 0.53 1.98
C LYS A 74 -25.23 0.01 3.24
N ASP A 75 -24.87 0.57 4.39
CA ASP A 75 -25.27 0.05 5.70
C ASP A 75 -26.32 0.95 6.39
N ASN A 76 -26.83 1.97 5.70
CA ASN A 76 -27.80 2.98 6.20
C ASN A 76 -27.38 3.60 7.54
N LEU A 77 -26.08 3.89 7.69
CA LEU A 77 -25.50 4.40 8.92
C LEU A 77 -25.64 5.92 9.01
N THR A 78 -26.09 6.40 10.17
CA THR A 78 -26.11 7.83 10.52
C THR A 78 -24.89 8.26 11.34
N LYS A 79 -24.20 7.28 11.95
CA LYS A 79 -23.00 7.47 12.77
C LYS A 79 -21.90 6.54 12.28
N ILE A 80 -20.69 7.08 12.10
CA ILE A 80 -19.51 6.32 11.67
C ILE A 80 -18.36 6.62 12.62
N GLY A 81 -18.00 5.65 13.44
CA GLY A 81 -16.82 5.63 14.29
C GLY A 81 -15.85 4.51 13.94
N ILE A 82 -14.93 4.23 14.85
CA ILE A 82 -13.89 3.21 14.66
C ILE A 82 -14.50 1.80 14.55
N GLU A 83 -15.58 1.53 15.26
CA GLU A 83 -16.25 0.22 15.26
C GLU A 83 -16.94 -0.06 13.93
N GLU A 84 -17.63 0.93 13.36
CA GLU A 84 -18.30 0.82 12.06
C GLU A 84 -17.27 0.70 10.94
N LEU A 85 -16.17 1.45 11.00
CA LEU A 85 -15.05 1.29 10.07
C LEU A 85 -14.40 -0.09 10.18
N LYS A 86 -14.39 -0.70 11.37
CA LYS A 86 -13.89 -2.06 11.57
C LYS A 86 -14.87 -3.11 11.04
N ALA A 87 -16.17 -2.94 11.28
CA ALA A 87 -17.22 -3.80 10.73
C ALA A 87 -17.22 -3.78 9.19
N ALA A 88 -16.94 -2.61 8.61
CA ALA A 88 -16.74 -2.43 7.17
C ALA A 88 -15.47 -3.08 6.61
N GLY A 89 -14.57 -3.57 7.47
CA GLY A 89 -13.28 -4.13 7.07
C GLY A 89 -12.24 -3.09 6.65
N LEU A 90 -12.44 -1.81 6.95
CA LEU A 90 -11.52 -0.73 6.58
C LEU A 90 -10.35 -0.60 7.56
N THR A 91 -10.58 -0.86 8.84
CA THR A 91 -9.54 -0.84 9.88
C THR A 91 -9.62 -2.08 10.76
N ASN A 92 -8.50 -2.46 11.38
CA ASN A 92 -8.48 -3.47 12.44
C ASN A 92 -8.79 -2.88 13.83
N GLY A 93 -9.01 -1.56 13.92
CA GLY A 93 -9.30 -0.82 15.15
C GLY A 93 -8.07 -0.51 16.02
N LYS A 94 -6.86 -0.93 15.61
CA LYS A 94 -5.61 -0.66 16.35
C LYS A 94 -4.86 0.56 15.84
N GLN A 95 -5.19 1.02 14.63
CA GLN A 95 -4.56 2.17 13.99
C GLN A 95 -5.36 3.44 14.28
N LEU A 96 -4.65 4.58 14.41
CA LEU A 96 -5.29 5.88 14.49
C LEU A 96 -5.95 6.20 13.15
N VAL A 97 -7.16 6.73 13.15
CA VAL A 97 -7.89 7.07 11.92
C VAL A 97 -7.89 8.57 11.70
N LYS A 98 -7.55 9.00 10.48
CA LYS A 98 -7.70 10.38 10.04
C LYS A 98 -8.66 10.49 8.87
N VAL A 99 -9.69 11.32 9.00
CA VAL A 99 -10.63 11.60 7.91
C VAL A 99 -10.10 12.71 7.02
N LEU A 100 -10.13 12.48 5.70
CA LEU A 100 -9.62 13.38 4.67
C LEU A 100 -10.74 13.80 3.71
N GLY A 101 -10.61 15.01 3.16
CA GLY A 101 -11.64 15.68 2.35
C GLY A 101 -11.75 15.25 0.89
N ASN A 102 -11.38 14.03 0.51
CA ASN A 102 -11.49 13.60 -0.89
C ASN A 102 -12.87 12.99 -1.20
N GLY A 103 -13.57 13.61 -2.16
CA GLY A 103 -14.91 13.24 -2.61
C GLY A 103 -16.02 14.04 -1.93
N GLU A 104 -17.25 13.78 -2.36
CA GLU A 104 -18.44 14.47 -1.85
C GLU A 104 -19.15 13.64 -0.79
N LEU A 105 -19.58 14.31 0.27
CA LEU A 105 -20.49 13.77 1.26
C LEU A 105 -21.86 14.41 1.06
N LYS A 106 -22.92 13.61 0.96
CA LYS A 106 -24.30 14.07 0.80
C LYS A 106 -25.18 13.65 1.97
N ALA A 107 -24.81 12.57 2.66
CA ALA A 107 -25.50 12.10 3.85
C ALA A 107 -25.09 12.93 5.07
N LYS A 108 -26.06 13.26 5.93
CA LYS A 108 -25.82 13.84 7.26
C LYS A 108 -25.25 12.75 8.16
N LEU A 109 -23.96 12.84 8.50
CA LEU A 109 -23.25 11.84 9.31
C LEU A 109 -22.63 12.44 10.56
N GLU A 110 -22.70 11.69 11.65
CA GLU A 110 -21.90 11.90 12.86
C GLU A 110 -20.63 11.05 12.76
N VAL A 111 -19.48 11.69 12.54
CA VAL A 111 -18.22 10.99 12.30
C VAL A 111 -17.31 11.14 13.51
N SER A 112 -16.82 10.02 14.05
CA SER A 112 -15.86 10.02 15.15
C SER A 112 -14.53 9.36 14.76
N ALA A 113 -13.43 10.11 14.90
CA ALA A 113 -12.09 9.68 14.49
C ALA A 113 -11.01 10.39 15.30
N ASN A 114 -9.75 9.93 15.21
CA ASN A 114 -8.64 10.52 15.96
C ASN A 114 -8.15 11.86 15.38
N ALA A 115 -8.39 12.11 14.10
CA ALA A 115 -8.05 13.37 13.45
C ALA A 115 -8.91 13.63 12.21
N PHE A 116 -9.02 14.90 11.83
CA PHE A 116 -9.69 15.32 10.60
C PHE A 116 -8.80 16.29 9.81
N SER A 117 -8.96 16.37 8.50
CA SER A 117 -8.44 17.51 7.71
C SER A 117 -9.44 18.66 7.75
N LYS A 118 -8.95 19.90 7.67
CA LYS A 118 -9.82 21.10 7.63
C LYS A 118 -10.93 20.99 6.59
N THR A 119 -10.57 20.57 5.38
CA THR A 119 -11.51 20.33 4.28
C THR A 119 -12.55 19.25 4.59
N ALA A 120 -12.20 18.22 5.37
CA ALA A 120 -13.15 17.19 5.76
C ALA A 120 -14.13 17.71 6.81
N GLU A 121 -13.64 18.45 7.81
CA GLU A 121 -14.50 19.05 8.84
C GLU A 121 -15.52 20.02 8.25
N GLU A 122 -15.07 20.88 7.32
CA GLU A 122 -15.93 21.83 6.62
C GLU A 122 -16.99 21.12 5.78
N ALA A 123 -16.60 20.11 5.00
CA ALA A 123 -17.53 19.34 4.17
C ALA A 123 -18.57 18.57 5.01
N ILE A 124 -18.17 17.99 6.14
CA ILE A 124 -19.10 17.28 7.04
C ILE A 124 -20.09 18.27 7.67
N LYS A 125 -19.61 19.43 8.14
CA LYS A 125 -20.45 20.49 8.73
C LYS A 125 -21.39 21.11 7.69
N ALA A 126 -20.96 21.25 6.44
CA ALA A 126 -21.79 21.81 5.35
C ALA A 126 -23.05 20.97 5.09
N VAL A 127 -22.98 19.66 5.31
CA VAL A 127 -24.12 18.73 5.18
C VAL A 127 -24.91 18.63 6.51
N GLY A 128 -24.54 19.42 7.52
CA GLY A 128 -25.15 19.41 8.85
C GLY A 128 -24.72 18.23 9.73
N GLY A 129 -23.67 17.51 9.36
CA GLY A 129 -23.06 16.46 10.17
C GLY A 129 -22.22 17.00 11.32
N ASN A 130 -21.73 16.11 12.19
CA ASN A 130 -20.88 16.47 13.32
C ASN A 130 -19.57 15.67 13.30
N THR A 131 -18.48 16.31 13.75
CA THR A 131 -17.15 15.71 13.83
C THR A 131 -16.71 15.63 15.29
N THR A 132 -16.49 14.42 15.80
CA THR A 132 -15.99 14.21 17.18
C THR A 132 -14.58 13.63 17.14
N ILE A 133 -13.66 14.28 17.86
CA ILE A 133 -12.28 13.80 18.00
C ILE A 133 -12.19 12.89 19.22
N ILE A 134 -11.60 11.69 19.05
CA ILE A 134 -11.39 10.67 20.10
C ILE A 134 -9.89 10.46 20.35
#